data_AF-A0A7X1TRW1-F1
#
_entry.id   AF-A0A7X1TRW1-F1
#
_cell.length_a   1.000
_cell.length_b   1.000
_cell.length_c   1.000
_cell.angle_alpha   90.00
_cell.angle_beta   90.00
_cell.angle_gamma   90.00
#
_symmetry.space_group_name_H-M   'P 1'
#
loop_
_entity.id
_entity.type
_entity.pdbx_description
1 polymer ?
#
loop_
_entity_poly.entity_id
_entity_poly.type
_entity_poly.pdbx_seq_one_letter_code
_entity_poly.pdbx_strand_id
1 'polypeptide(L)' 'MNAQYRRLLDDLFTNAERDVRLARAVGDRAGKAKAQARLETLRAALEIYAACHVHAHGERPWPREVAP' A
#
# COMPACT_ATOMS: atom_id res chain seq x y z
N MET A 1 -7.32 -6.29 13.50
CA MET A 1 -5.88 -6.02 13.23
C MET A 1 -5.25 -5.30 14.42
N ASN A 2 -4.03 -5.65 14.83
CA ASN A 2 -3.30 -4.95 15.90
C ASN A 2 -2.96 -3.51 15.45
N ALA A 3 -3.21 -2.51 16.30
CA ALA A 3 -2.95 -1.09 16.04
C ALA A 3 -1.48 -0.80 15.64
N GLN A 4 -0.53 -1.62 16.08
CA GLN A 4 0.86 -1.53 15.65
C GLN A 4 1.03 -1.88 14.17
N TYR A 5 0.40 -2.96 13.71
CA TYR A 5 0.51 -3.40 12.31
C TYR A 5 -0.15 -2.39 11.35
N ARG A 6 -1.27 -1.78 11.77
CA ARG A 6 -1.91 -0.72 11.00
C ARG A 6 -0.99 0.49 10.81
N ARG A 7 -0.35 0.97 11.88
CA ARG A 7 0.63 2.07 11.80
C ARG A 7 1.79 1.75 10.86
N LEU A 8 2.33 0.53 10.92
CA LEU A 8 3.40 0.10 10.02
C LEU A 8 2.96 0.15 8.55
N LEU A 9 1.73 -0.28 8.24
CA LEU A 9 1.20 -0.19 6.88
C LEU A 9 1.03 1.28 6.45
N ASP A 10 0.43 2.12 7.29
CA ASP A 10 0.22 3.54 6.99
C ASP A 10 1.55 4.26 6.69
N ASP A 11 2.60 3.98 7.47
CA ASP A 11 3.94 4.54 7.26
C ASP A 11 4.56 4.05 5.94
N LEU A 12 4.39 2.76 5.60
CA LEU A 12 4.90 2.19 4.35
C LEU A 12 4.21 2.81 3.12
N PHE A 13 2.89 2.98 3.17
CA PHE A 13 2.12 3.62 2.10
C PHE A 13 2.49 5.09 1.95
N THR A 14 2.53 5.83 3.06
CA THR A 14 2.90 7.25 3.07
C THR A 14 4.27 7.47 2.44
N ASN A 15 5.25 6.63 2.78
CA ASN A 15 6.60 6.72 2.22
C ASN A 15 6.63 6.36 0.72
N ALA A 16 5.95 5.30 0.29
CA ALA A 16 5.90 4.93 -1.12
C ALA A 16 5.24 6.01 -1.99
N GLU A 17 4.16 6.63 -1.50
CA GLU A 17 3.50 7.75 -2.19
C GLU A 17 4.36 9.01 -2.20
N ARG A 18 5.13 9.25 -1.13
CA ARG A 18 6.11 10.34 -1.08
C ARG A 18 7.22 10.13 -2.12
N ASP A 19 7.76 8.91 -2.23
CA ASP A 19 8.80 8.59 -3.21
C ASP A 19 8.33 8.87 -4.65
N VAL A 20 7.09 8.47 -4.98
CA VAL A 20 6.47 8.78 -6.29
C VAL A 20 6.35 10.29 -6.52
N ARG A 21 5.89 11.04 -5.50
CA ARG A 21 5.76 12.50 -5.58
C ARG A 21 7.12 13.19 -5.77
N LEU A 22 8.14 12.75 -5.04
CA LEU A 22 9.49 13.31 -5.14
C LEU A 22 10.11 13.03 -6.51
N ALA A 23 10.07 11.78 -6.98
CA ALA A 23 10.59 11.40 -8.28
C ALA A 23 9.89 12.17 -9.42
N ARG A 24 8.57 12.38 -9.30
CA ARG A 24 7.81 13.25 -10.22
C ARG A 24 8.28 14.71 -10.16
N ALA A 25 8.48 15.26 -8.98
CA ALA A 25 8.86 16.66 -8.79
C ALA A 25 10.24 16.98 -9.39
N VAL A 26 11.19 16.05 -9.29
CA VAL A 26 12.55 16.22 -9.85
C VAL A 26 12.69 15.76 -11.31
N GLY A 27 11.61 15.25 -11.92
CA GLY A 27 11.63 14.78 -13.31
C GLY A 27 12.33 13.44 -13.53
N ASP A 28 12.64 12.69 -12.46
CA ASP A 28 13.28 11.37 -12.55
C ASP A 28 12.27 10.30 -12.99
N ARG A 29 12.27 9.98 -14.28
CA ARG A 29 11.38 8.97 -14.86
C ARG A 29 11.67 7.56 -14.36
N ALA A 30 12.94 7.19 -14.20
CA ALA A 30 13.32 5.85 -13.76
C ALA A 30 12.99 5.65 -12.29
N GLY A 31 13.34 6.63 -11.44
CA GLY A 31 12.96 6.67 -10.04
C GLY A 31 11.45 6.64 -9.84
N LYS A 32 10.70 7.39 -10.67
CA LYS A 32 9.23 7.36 -10.62
C LYS A 32 8.67 5.98 -10.94
N ALA A 33 9.14 5.33 -12.01
CA ALA A 33 8.69 4.00 -12.38
C ALA A 33 8.98 2.97 -11.26
N LYS A 34 10.17 3.05 -10.66
CA LYS A 34 10.54 2.18 -9.53
C LYS A 34 9.67 2.43 -8.29
N ALA A 35 9.44 3.69 -7.93
CA ALA A 35 8.59 4.06 -6.78
C ALA A 35 7.13 3.64 -7.01
N GLN A 36 6.64 3.77 -8.24
CA GLN A 36 5.29 3.36 -8.63
C GLN A 36 5.13 1.84 -8.51
N ALA A 37 6.07 1.06 -9.02
CA ALA A 37 6.06 -0.41 -8.89
C ALA A 37 6.08 -0.86 -7.41
N ARG A 38 6.83 -0.16 -6.55
CA ARG A 38 6.83 -0.41 -5.11
C ARG A 38 5.46 -0.16 -4.48
N LEU A 39 4.81 0.96 -4.80
CA LEU A 39 3.48 1.29 -4.30
C LEU A 39 2.44 0.24 -4.73
N GLU A 40 2.47 -0.16 -6.00
CA GLU A 40 1.58 -1.20 -6.54
C GLU A 40 1.79 -2.55 -5.87
N THR A 41 3.05 -2.93 -5.62
CA THR A 41 3.39 -4.16 -4.89
C THR A 41 2.82 -4.15 -3.48
N LEU A 42 2.91 -3.02 -2.76
CA LEU A 42 2.31 -2.88 -1.43
C LEU A 42 0.80 -3.02 -1.46
N ARG A 43 0.12 -2.42 -2.45
CA ARG A 43 -1.34 -2.56 -2.65
C ARG A 43 -1.74 -4.01 -2.93
N ALA A 44 -1.01 -4.68 -3.82
CA ALA A 44 -1.27 -6.07 -4.16
C ALA A 44 -1.09 -7.00 -2.95
N ALA A 45 0.01 -6.82 -2.19
CA ALA A 45 0.26 -7.61 -0.98
C ALA A 45 -0.86 -7.43 0.05
N LEU A 46 -1.38 -6.21 0.20
CA LEU A 46 -2.47 -5.90 1.11
C LEU A 46 -3.78 -6.59 0.68
N GLU A 47 -4.13 -6.57 -0.61
CA GLU A 47 -5.30 -7.29 -1.11
C GLU A 47 -5.15 -8.82 -0.95
N ILE A 48 -3.95 -9.37 -1.18
CA ILE A 48 -3.67 -10.80 -0.96
C ILE A 48 -3.90 -11.18 0.51
N TYR A 49 -3.33 -10.42 1.45
CA TYR A 49 -3.55 -10.67 2.87
C TYR A 49 -5.03 -10.59 3.23
N ALA A 50 -5.73 -9.56 2.74
CA ALA A 50 -7.16 -9.40 2.99
C ALA A 50 -7.95 -10.61 2.48
N ALA A 51 -7.65 -11.11 1.28
CA ALA A 51 -8.29 -12.29 0.72
C ALA A 51 -7.99 -13.56 1.53
N CYS A 52 -6.74 -13.77 1.95
CA CYS A 52 -6.37 -14.89 2.83
C CYS A 52 -7.11 -14.83 4.16
N HIS A 53 -7.25 -13.64 4.74
CA HIS A 53 -7.96 -13.47 6.00
C HIS A 53 -9.47 -13.70 5.85
N VAL A 54 -10.10 -13.27 4.75
CA VAL A 54 -11.49 -13.63 4.43
C VAL A 54 -11.63 -15.15 4.31
N HIS A 55 -10.69 -15.80 3.62
CA HIS A 55 -10.73 -17.25 3.44
C HIS A 55 -10.58 -17.99 4.79
N ALA A 56 -9.71 -17.53 5.68
CA ALA A 56 -9.44 -18.18 6.95
C ALA A 56 -10.45 -17.85 8.07
N HIS A 57 -11.00 -16.62 8.07
CA HIS A 57 -11.79 -16.09 9.18
C HIS A 57 -13.21 -15.64 8.79
N GLY A 58 -13.59 -15.75 7.51
CA GLY A 58 -14.92 -15.36 7.01
C GLY A 58 -15.14 -13.86 6.88
N GLU A 59 -14.21 -13.03 7.37
CA GLU A 59 -14.32 -11.57 7.34
C GLU A 59 -13.04 -10.91 6.83
N ARG A 60 -13.23 -9.72 6.23
CA ARG A 60 -12.10 -8.90 5.79
C ARG A 60 -11.53 -8.17 7.00
N PRO A 61 -10.20 -8.18 7.20
CA PRO A 61 -9.57 -7.61 8.39
C PRO A 61 -9.68 -6.08 8.48
N TRP A 62 -9.98 -5.41 7.37
CA TRP A 62 -10.28 -3.98 7.29
C TRP A 62 -11.29 -3.71 6.16
N PRO A 63 -12.13 -2.68 6.28
CA PRO A 63 -13.01 -2.25 5.20
C PRO A 63 -12.20 -1.80 3.99
N ARG A 64 -12.75 -2.00 2.79
CA ARG A 64 -12.14 -1.49 1.55
C ARG A 64 -12.22 0.03 1.61
N GLU A 65 -11.10 0.73 1.46
CA GLU A 65 -11.16 2.17 1.23
C GLU A 65 -11.86 2.39 -0.11
N VAL A 66 -13.06 2.95 -0.03
CA VAL A 66 -13.78 3.40 -1.22
C VAL A 66 -13.06 4.67 -1.65
N ALA A 67 -12.38 4.63 -2.79
CA ALA A 67 -11.86 5.87 -3.38
C ALA A 67 -13.03 6.85 -3.55
N PRO A 68 -12.90 8.12 -3.10
CA PRO A 68 -13.93 9.14 -3.34
C PRO A 68 -14.13 9.42 -4.83
#